data_AF-A0AAD6JJ18-F1
#
_entry.id   AF-A0AAD6JJ18-F1
#
_cell.length_a   1.000
_cell.length_b   1.000
_cell.length_c   1.000
_cell.angle_alpha   90.00
_cell.angle_beta   90.00
_cell.angle_gamma   90.00
#
_symmetry.space_group_name_H-M   'P 1'
#
loop_
_entity.id
_entity.type
_entity.pdbx_description
1 polymer ?
#
loop_
_entity_poly.entity_id
_entity_poly.type
_entity_poly.pdbx_seq_one_letter_code
_entity_poly.pdbx_strand_id
1 'polypeptide(L)'
;MDADPAPFLYPLEHSKILHLVRHAQGTHNVAGEKDHNALLSPEYFDAHLSPLGWQQAGDLRKQVHASGQLRRIDLVITSPLCRAMQTATQVFGSEGQIDGSKGANIDNSGISSLKCPPIVAAELCRERLGVHPCDKRRTISENRSRFPAIDFSLIESDEDILWKTDARETDEEIAARGLEFMS
;
A
#
# COMPACT_ATOMS: atom_id res chain seq x y z
N MET A 1 -38.44 -5.19 -26.37
CA MET A 1 -37.28 -5.68 -27.13
C MET A 1 -36.08 -5.19 -26.37
N ASP A 2 -35.58 -6.02 -25.46
CA ASP A 2 -34.37 -5.73 -24.71
C ASP A 2 -33.19 -6.05 -25.63
N ALA A 3 -32.45 -5.01 -26.01
CA ALA A 3 -31.24 -5.18 -26.79
C ALA A 3 -30.18 -5.79 -25.87
N ASP A 4 -29.72 -7.00 -26.22
CA ASP A 4 -28.53 -7.60 -25.61
C ASP A 4 -27.36 -6.61 -25.75
N PRO A 5 -26.64 -6.28 -24.67
CA PRO A 5 -25.49 -5.40 -24.77
C PRO A 5 -24.41 -6.10 -25.60
N ALA A 6 -24.14 -5.54 -26.78
CA ALA A 6 -23.06 -6.02 -27.65
C ALA A 6 -21.73 -6.00 -26.85
N PRO A 7 -20.93 -7.07 -26.89
CA PRO A 7 -19.64 -7.08 -26.22
C PRO A 7 -18.70 -6.08 -26.91
N PHE A 8 -18.49 -4.93 -26.25
CA PHE A 8 -17.49 -3.97 -26.67
C PHE A 8 -16.10 -4.51 -26.34
N LEU A 9 -15.34 -4.87 -27.37
CA LEU A 9 -13.92 -5.17 -27.24
C LEU A 9 -13.17 -3.84 -27.21
N TYR A 10 -12.73 -3.43 -26.02
CA TYR A 10 -11.84 -2.28 -25.86
C TYR A 10 -10.41 -2.69 -26.24
N PRO A 11 -9.77 -2.01 -27.20
CA PRO A 11 -8.36 -2.26 -27.49
C PRO A 11 -7.50 -2.03 -26.25
N LEU A 12 -6.63 -3.00 -25.92
CA LEU A 12 -5.74 -2.90 -24.76
C LEU A 12 -4.83 -1.67 -24.85
N GLU A 13 -4.44 -1.27 -26.06
CA GLU A 13 -3.62 -0.08 -26.33
C GLU A 13 -4.31 1.25 -25.99
N HIS A 14 -5.63 1.24 -25.80
CA HIS A 14 -6.43 2.40 -25.38
C HIS A 14 -7.03 2.23 -23.98
N SER A 15 -6.57 1.23 -23.22
CA SER A 15 -7.10 0.90 -21.90
C SER A 15 -6.03 1.06 -20.82
N LYS A 16 -6.40 1.57 -19.65
CA LYS A 16 -5.55 1.50 -18.45
C LYS A 16 -5.79 0.16 -17.76
N ILE A 17 -4.71 -0.52 -17.37
CA ILE A 17 -4.79 -1.74 -16.57
C ILE A 17 -4.56 -1.35 -15.11
N LEU A 18 -5.55 -1.63 -14.26
CA LEU A 18 -5.45 -1.42 -12.83
C LEU A 18 -5.27 -2.75 -12.11
N HIS A 19 -4.19 -2.86 -11.33
CA HIS A 19 -3.96 -3.99 -10.43
C HIS A 19 -4.30 -3.57 -9.00
N LEU A 20 -5.20 -4.31 -8.36
CA LEU A 20 -5.59 -4.08 -6.97
C LEU A 20 -4.90 -5.10 -6.07
N VAL A 21 -4.13 -4.62 -5.10
CA VAL A 21 -3.38 -5.45 -4.15
C VAL A 21 -3.69 -4.97 -2.75
N ARG A 22 -4.25 -5.86 -1.91
CA ARG A 22 -4.39 -5.61 -0.48
C ARG A 22 -3.03 -5.75 0.20
N HIS A 23 -2.77 -4.98 1.26
CA HIS A 23 -1.60 -5.18 2.10
C HIS A 23 -1.53 -6.63 2.61
N ALA A 24 -0.31 -7.13 2.83
CA ALA A 24 -0.10 -8.44 3.46
C ALA A 24 -0.49 -8.41 4.95
N GLN A 25 -0.48 -9.56 5.64
CA GLN A 25 -0.93 -9.65 7.03
C GLN A 25 -0.17 -8.67 7.95
N GLY A 26 -0.90 -7.80 8.64
CA GLY A 26 -0.39 -6.90 9.67
C GLY A 26 -0.43 -7.52 11.06
N THR A 27 0.36 -7.00 12.00
CA THR A 27 0.31 -7.42 13.41
C THR A 27 -1.08 -7.22 14.04
N HIS A 28 -1.79 -6.16 13.65
CA HIS A 28 -3.18 -5.93 14.07
C HIS A 28 -4.15 -7.01 13.57
N ASN A 29 -3.91 -7.64 12.41
CA ASN A 29 -4.77 -8.72 11.92
C ASN A 29 -4.64 -9.94 12.83
N VAL A 30 -3.40 -10.31 13.19
CA VAL A 30 -3.12 -11.43 14.10
C VAL A 30 -3.77 -11.20 15.48
N ALA A 31 -3.79 -9.95 15.95
CA ALA A 31 -4.43 -9.60 17.20
C ALA A 31 -5.97 -9.63 17.09
N GLY A 32 -6.52 -8.98 16.06
CA GLY A 32 -7.96 -8.89 15.81
C GLY A 32 -8.63 -10.23 15.52
N GLU A 33 -7.91 -11.20 14.96
CA GLU A 33 -8.38 -12.58 14.80
C GLU A 33 -8.55 -13.31 16.14
N LYS A 34 -7.76 -12.95 17.15
CA LYS A 34 -7.84 -13.53 18.50
C LYS A 34 -8.87 -12.80 19.36
N ASP A 35 -8.84 -11.48 19.32
CA ASP A 35 -9.75 -10.60 20.03
C ASP A 35 -9.96 -9.32 19.23
N HIS A 36 -11.19 -9.10 18.77
CA HIS A 36 -11.53 -7.91 18.00
C HIS A 36 -11.30 -6.61 18.78
N ASN A 37 -11.44 -6.63 20.11
CA ASN A 37 -11.21 -5.46 20.96
C ASN A 37 -9.73 -5.06 21.00
N ALA A 38 -8.81 -5.97 20.66
CA ALA A 38 -7.39 -5.65 20.55
C ALA A 38 -7.12 -4.57 19.50
N LEU A 39 -7.99 -4.40 18.50
CA LEU A 39 -7.88 -3.35 17.48
C LEU A 39 -8.01 -1.92 18.04
N LEU A 40 -8.53 -1.76 19.26
CA LEU A 40 -8.59 -0.48 19.97
C LEU A 40 -7.30 -0.18 20.74
N SER A 41 -6.36 -1.14 20.82
CA SER A 41 -5.12 -0.98 21.56
C SER A 41 -4.18 0.01 20.85
N PRO A 42 -3.59 0.99 21.57
CA PRO A 42 -2.56 1.86 21.02
C PRO A 42 -1.28 1.10 20.64
N GLU A 43 -1.09 -0.13 21.12
CA GLU A 43 0.01 -1.02 20.72
C GLU A 43 0.07 -1.25 19.21
N TYR A 44 -1.09 -1.26 18.55
CA TYR A 44 -1.19 -1.46 17.10
C TYR A 44 -1.18 -0.17 16.30
N PHE A 45 -0.77 0.96 16.88
CA PHE A 45 -0.66 2.23 16.18
C PHE A 45 0.17 2.13 14.88
N ASP A 46 -0.47 2.41 13.75
CA ASP A 46 0.07 2.24 12.39
C ASP A 46 0.75 0.86 12.21
N ALA A 47 0.01 -0.20 12.52
CA ALA A 47 0.53 -1.56 12.57
C ALA A 47 1.35 -1.94 11.33
N HIS A 48 2.53 -2.51 11.59
CA HIS A 48 3.42 -3.05 10.57
C HIS A 48 3.03 -4.48 10.16
N LEU A 49 3.67 -5.00 9.10
CA LEU A 49 3.53 -6.39 8.67
C LEU A 49 4.01 -7.37 9.75
N SER A 50 3.29 -8.47 9.90
CA SER A 50 3.72 -9.61 10.70
C SER A 50 4.86 -10.37 9.97
N PRO A 51 5.56 -11.32 10.63
CA PRO A 51 6.50 -12.20 9.94
C PRO A 51 5.87 -12.93 8.73
N LEU A 52 4.62 -13.37 8.86
CA LEU A 52 3.86 -13.97 7.76
C LEU A 52 3.56 -12.94 6.67
N GLY A 53 3.21 -11.70 7.03
CA GLY A 53 2.99 -10.61 6.08
C GLY A 53 4.21 -10.33 5.21
N TRP A 54 5.41 -10.33 5.80
CA TRP A 54 6.66 -10.19 5.05
C TRP A 54 6.89 -11.36 4.08
N GLN A 55 6.60 -12.59 4.50
CA GLN A 55 6.66 -13.75 3.62
C GLN A 55 5.68 -13.62 2.44
N GLN A 56 4.43 -13.25 2.70
CA GLN A 56 3.41 -13.04 1.67
C GLN A 56 3.83 -11.99 0.64
N ALA A 57 4.35 -10.84 1.09
CA ALA A 57 4.85 -9.79 0.20
C ALA A 57 6.09 -10.25 -0.59
N GLY A 58 6.99 -11.01 0.04
CA GLY A 58 8.15 -11.61 -0.64
C GLY A 58 7.76 -12.63 -1.71
N ASP A 59 6.74 -13.45 -1.46
CA ASP A 59 6.24 -14.42 -2.43
C ASP A 59 5.54 -13.73 -3.61
N LEU A 60 4.78 -12.66 -3.36
CA LEU A 60 4.20 -11.84 -4.43
C LEU A 60 5.30 -11.16 -5.28
N ARG A 61 6.37 -10.64 -4.65
CA ARG A 61 7.54 -10.09 -5.38
C ARG A 61 8.09 -11.11 -6.37
N LYS A 62 8.34 -12.35 -5.93
CA LYS A 62 8.86 -13.42 -6.78
C LYS A 62 7.95 -13.66 -8.00
N GLN A 63 6.63 -13.67 -7.79
CA GLN A 63 5.66 -13.86 -8.88
C GLN A 63 5.64 -12.69 -9.86
N VAL A 64 5.63 -11.44 -9.36
CA VAL A 64 5.63 -10.22 -10.17
C VAL A 64 6.91 -10.07 -11.00
N HIS A 65 8.06 -10.48 -10.44
CA HIS A 65 9.34 -10.51 -11.16
C HIS A 65 9.39 -11.64 -12.19
N ALA A 66 9.03 -12.86 -11.82
CA ALA A 66 9.09 -14.03 -12.71
C ALA A 66 8.17 -13.90 -13.92
N SER A 67 7.01 -13.24 -13.76
CA SER A 67 6.07 -12.96 -14.86
C SER A 67 6.50 -11.79 -15.75
N GLY A 68 7.52 -11.03 -15.38
CA GLY A 68 7.90 -9.78 -16.04
C GLY A 68 6.90 -8.64 -15.83
N GLN A 69 5.87 -8.84 -15.00
CA GLN A 69 4.81 -7.86 -14.73
C GLN A 69 5.36 -6.55 -14.20
N LEU A 70 6.43 -6.58 -13.38
CA LEU A 70 7.04 -5.36 -12.82
C LEU A 70 7.41 -4.34 -13.91
N ARG A 71 7.92 -4.81 -15.07
CA ARG A 71 8.37 -3.94 -16.17
C ARG A 71 7.21 -3.26 -16.90
N ARG A 72 5.97 -3.69 -16.65
CA ARG A 72 4.74 -3.17 -17.25
C ARG A 72 3.97 -2.24 -16.32
N ILE A 73 4.43 -2.07 -15.09
CA ILE A 73 3.80 -1.17 -14.12
C ILE A 73 4.46 0.20 -14.28
N ASP A 74 3.64 1.20 -14.59
CA ASP A 74 4.12 2.58 -14.74
C ASP A 74 4.11 3.35 -13.41
N LEU A 75 3.24 2.96 -12.46
CA LEU A 75 3.04 3.62 -11.18
C LEU A 75 2.48 2.65 -10.15
N VAL A 76 2.95 2.75 -8.90
CA VAL A 76 2.34 2.10 -7.74
C VAL A 76 1.78 3.17 -6.82
N ILE A 77 0.51 3.07 -6.47
CA ILE A 77 -0.13 3.93 -5.48
C ILE A 77 -0.36 3.11 -4.22
N THR A 78 0.04 3.64 -3.07
CA THR A 78 -0.15 3.01 -1.76
C THR A 78 -0.83 3.96 -0.79
N SER A 79 -1.48 3.42 0.24
CA SER A 79 -1.95 4.25 1.34
C SER A 79 -0.78 4.60 2.25
N PRO A 80 -0.82 5.73 2.97
CA PRO A 80 0.25 6.13 3.90
C PRO A 80 0.25 5.32 5.21
N LEU A 81 -0.36 4.13 5.24
CA LEU A 81 -0.33 3.20 6.37
C LEU A 81 0.88 2.26 6.26
N CYS A 82 1.56 2.02 7.38
CA CYS A 82 2.84 1.31 7.44
C CYS A 82 2.80 -0.05 6.74
N ARG A 83 1.78 -0.87 7.00
CA ARG A 83 1.57 -2.18 6.36
C ARG A 83 1.46 -2.12 4.83
N ALA A 84 0.80 -1.09 4.30
CA ALA A 84 0.62 -0.91 2.86
C ALA A 84 1.91 -0.42 2.22
N MET A 85 2.60 0.54 2.85
CA MET A 85 3.91 1.01 2.39
C MET A 85 4.98 -0.09 2.42
N GLN A 86 5.00 -0.94 3.46
CA GLN A 86 5.88 -2.10 3.53
C GLN A 86 5.58 -3.11 2.43
N THR A 87 4.30 -3.41 2.19
CA THR A 87 3.90 -4.31 1.10
C THR A 87 4.34 -3.74 -0.26
N ALA A 88 4.05 -2.46 -0.54
CA ALA A 88 4.40 -1.81 -1.80
C ALA A 88 5.91 -1.78 -2.03
N THR A 89 6.69 -1.40 -1.01
CA THR A 89 8.16 -1.35 -1.09
C THR A 89 8.75 -2.75 -1.28
N GLN A 90 8.25 -3.75 -0.56
CA GLN A 90 8.72 -5.12 -0.69
C GLN A 90 8.44 -5.70 -2.09
N VAL A 91 7.24 -5.47 -2.62
CA VAL A 91 6.81 -6.09 -3.88
C VAL A 91 7.37 -5.34 -5.10
N PHE A 92 7.38 -4.01 -5.06
CA PHE A 92 7.63 -3.17 -6.23
C PHE A 92 8.87 -2.27 -6.12
N GLY A 93 9.51 -2.19 -4.95
CA GLY A 93 10.71 -1.39 -4.71
C GLY A 93 12.01 -2.04 -5.19
N SER A 94 13.09 -1.26 -5.17
CA SER A 94 14.43 -1.70 -5.56
C SER A 94 15.06 -2.64 -4.52
N GLU A 95 15.86 -3.60 -4.99
CA GLU A 95 16.65 -4.47 -4.12
C GLU A 95 17.63 -3.61 -3.30
N GLY A 96 17.52 -3.64 -1.97
CA GLY A 96 18.32 -2.81 -1.04
C GLY A 96 17.53 -1.94 -0.05
N GLN A 97 16.20 -1.83 -0.20
CA GLN A 97 15.33 -1.09 0.74
C GLN A 97 14.65 -1.97 1.78
N ILE A 98 14.90 -3.28 1.72
CA ILE A 98 14.13 -4.30 2.46
C ILE A 98 14.61 -4.43 3.91
N ASP A 99 15.84 -4.02 4.22
CA ASP A 99 16.40 -4.12 5.56
C ASP A 99 16.84 -2.75 6.08
N GLY A 100 16.25 -2.33 7.20
CA GLY A 100 16.81 -1.30 8.08
C GLY A 100 18.14 -1.72 8.75
N SER A 101 18.80 -2.75 8.22
CA SER A 101 20.11 -3.23 8.63
C SER A 101 21.16 -2.57 7.75
N LYS A 102 22.05 -1.82 8.40
CA LYS A 102 23.19 -1.12 7.81
C LYS A 102 23.92 -1.96 6.75
N GLY A 103 24.08 -1.37 5.56
CA GLY A 103 25.18 -1.65 4.65
C GLY A 103 25.09 -2.96 3.87
N ALA A 104 24.28 -2.99 2.82
CA ALA A 104 24.60 -3.84 1.68
C ALA A 104 25.77 -3.18 0.94
N ASN A 105 26.94 -3.84 0.99
CA ASN A 105 28.04 -3.56 0.07
C ASN A 105 27.47 -3.53 -1.35
N ILE A 106 27.71 -2.44 -2.07
CA ILE A 106 27.46 -2.36 -3.51
C ILE A 106 28.43 -3.35 -4.16
N ASP A 107 27.99 -4.59 -4.33
CA ASP A 107 28.55 -5.46 -5.34
C ASP A 107 28.11 -4.91 -6.69
N ASN A 108 29.05 -4.32 -7.42
CA ASN A 108 28.92 -3.92 -8.82
C ASN A 108 28.78 -5.15 -9.74
N SER A 109 27.91 -6.10 -9.37
CA SER A 109 27.49 -7.24 -10.18
C SER A 109 26.28 -6.81 -11.02
N GLY A 110 26.54 -5.98 -12.04
CA GLY A 110 25.88 -5.91 -13.36
C GLY A 110 24.37 -6.23 -13.58
N ILE A 111 23.50 -6.26 -12.58
CA ILE A 111 22.05 -6.53 -12.72
C ILE A 111 21.21 -5.27 -12.37
N SER A 112 21.87 -4.11 -12.25
CA SER A 112 21.25 -2.80 -11.99
C SER A 112 20.59 -2.21 -13.23
N SER A 113 19.50 -2.82 -13.71
CA SER A 113 18.68 -2.22 -14.78
C SER A 113 17.19 -2.58 -14.72
N LEU A 114 16.72 -3.21 -13.64
CA LEU A 114 15.27 -3.30 -13.40
C LEU A 114 14.77 -1.95 -12.92
N LYS A 115 14.22 -1.16 -13.85
CA LYS A 115 13.46 0.06 -13.54
C LYS A 115 12.28 -0.32 -12.65
N CYS A 116 12.37 0.01 -11.37
CA CYS A 116 11.24 -0.10 -10.45
C CYS A 116 10.29 1.07 -10.73
N PRO A 117 8.95 0.85 -10.68
CA PRO A 117 8.00 1.93 -10.83
C PRO A 117 8.12 2.93 -9.67
N PRO A 118 7.83 4.22 -9.90
CA PRO A 118 7.63 5.16 -8.81
C PRO A 118 6.51 4.68 -7.88
N ILE A 119 6.68 4.91 -6.58
CA ILE A 119 5.68 4.61 -5.56
C ILE A 119 5.21 5.93 -4.96
N VAL A 120 3.91 6.18 -4.98
CA VAL A 120 3.30 7.41 -4.46
C VAL A 120 2.30 7.05 -3.36
N ALA A 121 2.36 7.77 -2.24
CA ALA A 121 1.38 7.66 -1.17
C ALA A 121 0.19 8.61 -1.39
N ALA A 122 -1.03 8.09 -1.24
CA ALA A 122 -2.27 8.88 -1.35
C ALA A 122 -3.22 8.57 -0.18
N GLU A 123 -3.83 9.61 0.40
CA GLU A 123 -4.76 9.45 1.54
C GLU A 123 -6.04 8.71 1.14
N LEU A 124 -6.52 8.88 -0.10
CA LEU A 124 -7.84 8.39 -0.51
C LEU A 124 -7.94 6.86 -0.58
N CYS A 125 -6.83 6.12 -0.68
CA CYS A 125 -6.82 4.66 -0.72
C CYS A 125 -6.55 3.99 0.65
N ARG A 126 -6.76 4.71 1.75
CA ARG A 126 -6.68 4.16 3.12
C ARG A 126 -7.79 3.17 3.44
N GLU A 127 -7.52 2.31 4.42
CA GLU A 127 -8.53 1.54 5.16
C GLU A 127 -9.60 2.48 5.75
N ARG A 128 -10.69 1.89 6.26
CA ARG A 128 -11.74 2.62 7.00
C ARG A 128 -11.14 3.52 8.08
N LEU A 129 -11.39 4.82 7.98
CA LEU A 129 -10.90 5.82 8.93
C LEU A 129 -11.64 5.75 10.27
N GLY A 130 -10.97 6.19 11.34
CA GLY A 130 -11.56 6.39 12.65
C GLY A 130 -10.98 5.52 13.75
N VAL A 131 -11.78 5.26 14.78
CA VAL A 131 -11.45 4.77 16.14
C VAL A 131 -10.32 3.73 16.34
N HIS A 132 -9.91 2.97 15.32
CA HIS A 132 -8.83 1.98 15.42
C HIS A 132 -7.44 2.64 15.26
N PRO A 133 -6.54 2.58 16.26
CA PRO A 133 -5.20 3.17 16.15
C PRO A 133 -4.34 2.58 15.02
N CYS A 134 -4.60 1.33 14.59
CA CYS A 134 -3.90 0.75 13.45
C CYS A 134 -4.19 1.43 12.11
N ASP A 135 -5.26 2.22 12.05
CA ASP A 135 -5.67 2.96 10.87
C ASP A 135 -5.27 4.44 10.95
N LYS A 136 -4.53 4.84 11.99
CA LYS A 136 -3.86 6.15 12.10
C LYS A 136 -2.46 6.05 11.52
N ARG A 137 -2.10 6.90 10.56
CA ARG A 137 -0.73 6.95 10.02
C ARG A 137 0.20 7.74 10.95
N ARG A 138 1.50 7.48 10.83
CA ARG A 138 2.54 8.38 11.34
C ARG A 138 2.59 9.70 10.58
N THR A 139 3.38 10.63 11.09
CA THR A 139 3.65 11.89 10.39
C THR A 139 4.31 11.62 9.04
N ILE A 140 4.13 12.52 8.07
CA ILE A 140 4.79 12.40 6.77
C ILE A 140 6.31 12.53 6.92
N SER A 141 6.79 13.35 7.84
CA SER A 141 8.19 13.48 8.21
C SER A 141 8.80 12.14 8.65
N GLU A 142 8.13 11.42 9.57
CA GLU A 142 8.56 10.08 9.99
C GLU A 142 8.47 9.07 8.84
N ASN A 143 7.38 9.10 8.07
CA ASN A 143 7.20 8.17 6.96
C ASN A 143 8.22 8.38 5.84
N ARG A 144 8.59 9.61 5.50
CA ARG A 144 9.69 9.92 4.57
C ARG A 144 11.02 9.36 5.04
N SER A 145 11.31 9.45 6.35
CA SER A 145 12.53 8.86 6.92
C SER A 145 12.53 7.33 6.84
N ARG A 146 11.37 6.69 6.98
CA ARG A 146 11.22 5.22 6.97
C ARG A 146 11.14 4.65 5.56
N PHE A 147 10.57 5.40 4.62
CA PHE A 147 10.29 4.99 3.25
C PHE A 147 10.80 6.04 2.25
N PRO A 148 12.13 6.20 2.11
CA PRO A 148 12.71 7.27 1.29
C PRO A 148 12.45 7.15 -0.22
N ALA A 149 11.97 5.98 -0.70
CA ALA A 149 11.55 5.80 -2.10
C ALA A 149 10.09 6.16 -2.38
N ILE A 150 9.27 6.37 -1.34
CA ILE A 150 7.86 6.70 -1.53
C ILE A 150 7.74 8.22 -1.63
N ASP A 151 7.10 8.67 -2.70
CA ASP A 151 6.72 10.07 -2.84
C ASP A 151 5.45 10.35 -2.02
N PHE A 152 5.53 11.36 -1.16
CA PHE A 152 4.42 11.83 -0.32
C PHE A 152 3.91 13.22 -0.76
N SER A 153 4.24 13.66 -1.98
CA SER A 153 3.88 14.98 -2.51
C SER A 153 2.38 15.22 -2.60
N LEU A 154 1.56 14.16 -2.68
CA LEU A 154 0.10 14.25 -2.71
C LEU A 154 -0.54 14.43 -1.32
N ILE A 155 0.24 14.44 -0.24
CA ILE A 155 -0.29 14.59 1.12
C ILE A 155 0.06 15.98 1.65
N GLU A 156 -0.98 16.76 1.95
CA GLU A 156 -0.84 18.17 2.32
C GLU A 156 -0.43 18.38 3.79
N SER A 157 -0.94 17.55 4.71
CA SER A 157 -0.70 17.69 6.14
C SER A 157 0.34 16.69 6.66
N ASP A 158 1.30 17.18 7.45
CA ASP A 158 2.28 16.31 8.11
C ASP A 158 1.59 15.39 9.13
N GLU A 159 0.72 15.96 9.96
CA GLU A 159 -0.11 15.21 10.92
C GLU A 159 -1.28 14.50 10.24
N ASP A 160 -1.73 13.39 10.85
CA ASP A 160 -2.92 12.67 10.41
C ASP A 160 -4.20 13.38 10.87
N ILE A 161 -4.66 14.32 10.06
CA ILE A 161 -5.89 15.09 10.31
C ILE A 161 -7.18 14.35 9.92
N LEU A 162 -7.06 13.24 9.18
CA LEU A 162 -8.22 12.47 8.69
C LEU A 162 -8.68 11.42 9.71
N TRP A 163 -7.77 10.91 10.53
CA TRP A 163 -8.10 9.96 11.58
C TRP A 163 -8.78 10.64 12.77
N LYS A 164 -9.92 10.09 13.21
CA LYS A 164 -10.73 10.62 14.32
C LYS A 164 -10.81 9.61 15.47
N THR A 165 -10.75 10.10 16.71
CA THR A 165 -10.78 9.26 17.92
C THR A 165 -12.16 8.69 18.24
N ASP A 166 -13.22 9.33 17.76
CA ASP A 166 -14.60 9.17 18.24
C ASP A 166 -15.60 8.81 17.14
N ALA A 167 -15.21 8.94 15.87
CA ALA A 167 -16.03 8.62 14.73
C ALA A 167 -15.33 7.58 13.84
N ARG A 168 -16.05 6.51 13.50
CA ARG A 168 -15.64 5.56 12.47
C ARG A 168 -16.36 5.90 11.19
N GLU A 169 -15.62 6.04 10.10
CA GLU A 169 -16.13 6.35 8.77
C GLU A 169 -17.23 5.36 8.37
N THR A 170 -18.32 5.80 7.76
CA THR A 170 -19.41 4.90 7.32
C THR A 170 -19.06 4.20 6.02
N ASP A 171 -19.82 3.15 5.65
CA ASP A 171 -19.57 2.43 4.40
C ASP A 171 -19.86 3.33 3.18
N GLU A 172 -20.80 4.27 3.30
CA GLU A 172 -21.11 5.29 2.30
C GLU A 172 -19.96 6.31 2.14
N GLU A 173 -19.35 6.73 3.25
CA GLU A 173 -18.19 7.63 3.23
C GLU A 173 -16.97 6.95 2.59
N ILE A 174 -16.71 5.67 2.92
CA ILE A 174 -15.65 4.88 2.29
C ILE A 174 -15.90 4.76 0.78
N ALA A 175 -17.14 4.46 0.38
CA ALA A 175 -17.50 4.33 -1.03
C ALA A 175 -17.33 5.65 -1.79
N ALA A 176 -17.75 6.78 -1.19
CA ALA A 176 -17.57 8.11 -1.77
C ALA A 176 -16.08 8.45 -1.95
N ARG A 177 -15.26 8.22 -0.92
CA ARG A 177 -13.80 8.41 -0.99
C ARG A 177 -13.13 7.48 -2.01
N GLY A 178 -13.62 6.24 -2.13
CA GLY A 178 -13.16 5.30 -3.14
C GLY A 178 -13.50 5.75 -4.57
N LEU A 179 -14.65 6.36 -4.80
CA LEU A 179 -15.01 6.94 -6.10
C LEU A 179 -14.14 8.16 -6.43
N GLU A 180 -13.88 9.02 -5.46
CA GLU A 180 -12.97 10.16 -5.59
C GLU A 180 -11.54 9.71 -5.92
N PHE A 181 -11.08 8.61 -5.33
CA PHE A 181 -9.77 8.02 -5.68
C PHE A 181 -9.70 7.56 -7.15
N MET A 182 -10.83 7.15 -7.73
CA MET A 182 -10.89 6.57 -9.07
C MET A 182 -11.16 7.61 -10.17
N SER A 183 -11.51 8.85 -9.81
CA SER A 183 -11.81 9.95 -10.75
C SER A 183 -10.54 10.66 -11.22
#